data_AF-A0A920W242-F1
#
_entry.id   AF-A0A920W242-F1
#
_cell.length_a   1.000
_cell.length_b   1.000
_cell.length_c   1.000
_cell.angle_alpha   90.00
_cell.angle_beta   90.00
_cell.angle_gamma   90.00
#
_symmetry.space_group_name_H-M   'P 1'
#
loop_
_entity.id
_entity.type
_entity.pdbx_description
1 polymer ?
#
loop_
_entity_poly.entity_id
_entity_poly.type
_entity_poly.pdbx_seq_one_letter_code
_entity_poly.pdbx_strand_id
1 'polypeptide(L)' 'MILDGDGKEIGRGLVNYNSRDLQQIKGMKTPVIKKLIGESFYEEVIHRDDLVIF' A
#
# COMPACT_ATOMS: atom_id res chain seq x y z
N MET A 1 -4.57 -7.72 -4.40
CA MET A 1 -5.51 -7.34 -5.47
C MET A 1 -5.95 -5.91 -5.21
N ILE A 2 -5.98 -5.09 -6.25
CA ILE A 2 -6.45 -3.70 -6.22
C ILE A 2 -7.81 -3.70 -6.88
N LEU A 3 -8.81 -3.21 -6.15
CA LEU A 3 -10.19 -3.12 -6.62
C LEU A 3 -10.55 -1.65 -6.84
N ASP A 4 -11.36 -1.38 -7.86
CA ASP A 4 -12.03 -0.09 -8.00
C ASP A 4 -13.23 0.05 -7.05
N GLY A 5 -13.94 1.18 -7.13
CA GLY A 5 -15.11 1.47 -6.30
C GLY A 5 -16.30 0.51 -6.53
N ASP A 6 -16.34 -0.16 -7.68
CA ASP A 6 -17.36 -1.14 -8.06
C ASP A 6 -16.93 -2.58 -7.72
N GLY A 7 -15.75 -2.76 -7.12
CA GLY A 7 -15.21 -4.06 -6.74
C GLY A 7 -14.59 -4.83 -7.91
N LYS A 8 -14.38 -4.19 -9.06
CA LYS A 8 -13.69 -4.79 -10.20
C LYS A 8 -12.19 -4.76 -9.94
N GLU A 9 -11.52 -5.88 -10.23
CA GLU A 9 -10.07 -5.93 -10.14
C GLU A 9 -9.43 -5.12 -11.27
N ILE A 10 -8.63 -4.12 -10.88
CA ILE A 10 -7.90 -3.23 -11.80
C ILE A 10 -6.40 -3.49 -11.80
N GLY A 11 -5.90 -4.31 -10.86
CA GLY A 11 -4.50 -4.68 -10.84
C GLY A 11 -4.07 -5.60 -9.70
N ARG A 12 -2.88 -6.16 -9.84
CA ARG A 12 -2.19 -6.96 -8.82
C ARG A 12 -0.76 -6.50 -8.70
N GLY A 13 -0.21 -6.53 -7.50
CA GLY A 13 1.20 -6.28 -7.29
C GLY A 13 1.70 -6.79 -5.96
N LEU A 14 3.03 -6.82 -5.81
CA LEU A 14 3.69 -7.09 -4.53
C LEU A 14 3.54 -5.85 -3.63
N VAL A 15 3.13 -6.10 -2.39
CA VAL A 15 2.87 -5.04 -1.43
C VAL A 15 4.04 -4.99 -0.44
N ASN A 16 4.55 -3.79 -0.19
CA ASN A 16 5.67 -3.58 0.74
C ASN A 16 5.24 -3.65 2.21
N TYR A 17 3.92 -3.67 2.46
CA TYR A 17 3.33 -3.66 3.78
C TYR A 17 2.54 -4.93 4.04
N ASN A 18 2.79 -5.56 5.18
CA ASN A 18 1.89 -6.61 5.64
C ASN A 18 0.46 -6.04 5.85
N SER A 19 -0.55 -6.91 5.82
CA SER A 19 -1.96 -6.50 5.90
C SER A 19 -2.30 -5.72 7.18
N ARG A 20 -1.58 -5.97 8.27
CA ARG A 20 -1.80 -5.33 9.56
C ARG A 20 -1.35 -3.86 9.53
N ASP A 21 -0.15 -3.61 9.03
CA ASP A 21 0.40 -2.27 8.91
C ASP A 21 -0.40 -1.47 7.89
N LEU A 22 -0.80 -2.10 6.77
CA LEU A 22 -1.66 -1.49 5.75
C LEU A 22 -2.99 -0.97 6.32
N GLN A 23 -3.62 -1.71 7.24
CA GLN A 23 -4.84 -1.25 7.90
C GLN A 23 -4.59 -0.10 8.87
N GLN A 24 -3.45 -0.08 9.56
CA GLN A 24 -3.11 0.99 10.49
C GLN A 24 -2.79 2.30 9.77
N ILE A 25 -2.16 2.23 8.60
CA ILE A 25 -1.70 3.42 7.85
C ILE A 25 -2.74 3.96 6.87
N LYS A 26 -3.83 3.22 6.63
CA LYS A 26 -4.88 3.60 5.68
C LYS A 26 -5.49 4.95 6.07
N GLY A 27 -5.36 5.94 5.19
CA GLY A 27 -5.88 7.30 5.41
C GLY A 27 -4.96 8.21 6.24
N MET A 28 -3.78 7.73 6.65
CA MET A 28 -2.79 8.55 7.35
C MET A 28 -1.84 9.24 6.36
N LYS A 29 -1.30 10.40 6.76
CA LYS A 29 -0.26 11.08 5.99
C LYS A 29 1.09 10.41 6.21
N THR A 30 1.91 10.34 5.16
CA THR A 30 3.28 9.80 5.14
C THR A 30 4.15 10.13 6.37
N PRO A 31 4.16 11.37 6.92
CA PRO A 31 4.98 11.70 8.09
C PRO A 31 4.54 10.99 9.38
N VAL A 32 3.24 10.69 9.50
CA VAL A 32 2.68 9.95 10.64
C VAL A 32 3.06 8.48 10.53
N ILE A 33 3.00 7.93 9.32
CA ILE A 33 3.35 6.54 9.05
C ILE A 33 4.83 6.29 9.32
N LYS A 34 5.71 7.21 8.90
CA LYS A 34 7.15 7.15 9.19
C LYS A 34 7.46 7.13 10.69
N LYS A 35 6.69 7.85 11.50
CA LYS A 35 6.80 7.80 12.97
C LYS A 35 6.29 6.48 13.57
N LEU A 36 5.28 5.86 12.95
CA LEU A 36 4.66 4.62 13.43
C LEU A 36 5.54 3.40 13.11
N ILE A 37 6.12 3.35 11.90
CA ILE A 37 6.85 2.20 11.36
C ILE A 37 8.37 2.33 11.54
N GLY A 38 8.89 3.56 11.67
CA GLY A 38 10.32 3.82 11.87
C GLY A 38 11.12 3.81 10.57
N GLU A 39 12.42 3.45 10.65
CA GLU A 39 13.36 3.52 9.53
C GLU A 39 13.08 2.51 8.40
N SER A 40 12.29 1.47 8.65
CA SER A 40 11.86 0.48 7.64
C SER A 40 10.60 0.92 6.89
N PHE A 41 10.29 2.22 6.87
CA PHE A 41 9.15 2.78 6.16
C PHE A 41 9.39 2.80 4.64
N TYR A 42 8.45 2.24 3.88
CA TYR A 42 8.40 2.34 2.44
C TYR A 42 7.47 3.49 2.02
N GLU A 43 7.97 4.42 1.22
CA GLU A 43 7.14 5.57 0.79
C GLU A 43 5.95 5.12 -0.08
N GLU A 44 6.09 3.97 -0.75
CA GLU A 44 5.13 3.39 -1.68
C GLU A 44 4.55 2.08 -1.14
N VAL A 45 3.23 1.94 -1.19
CA VAL A 45 2.53 0.72 -0.74
C VAL A 45 2.75 -0.45 -1.70
N ILE A 46 2.75 -0.16 -2.99
CA ILE A 46 3.06 -1.09 -4.08
C ILE A 46 4.05 -0.35 -4.98
N HIS A 47 5.22 -0.93 -5.23
CA HIS A 47 6.14 -0.36 -6.20
C HIS A 47 5.56 -0.48 -7.61
N ARG A 48 5.79 0.54 -8.43
CA ARG A 48 5.29 0.57 -9.82
C ARG A 48 5.80 -0.62 -10.65
N ASP A 49 7.04 -1.01 -10.44
CA ASP A 49 7.67 -2.13 -11.17
C ASP A 49 7.06 -3.48 -10.77
N ASP A 50 6.49 -3.55 -9.57
CA ASP A 50 5.80 -4.72 -9.05
C ASP A 50 4.28 -4.67 -9.27
N LEU A 51 3.78 -3.68 -10.01
CA LEU A 51 2.36 -3.46 -10.29
C LEU A 51 2.00 -3.86 -11.72
N VAL A 52 1.06 -4.81 -11.85
CA VAL A 52 0.40 -5.16 -13.11
C VAL A 52 -1.02 -4.61 -13.10
N ILE A 53 -1.38 -3.87 -14.14
CA ILE A 53 -2.71 -3.29 -14.37
C ILE A 53 -3.43 -4.10 -15.45
N PHE A 54 -4.76 -4.26 -15.32
CA PHE A 54 -5.62 -4.99 -16.27
C PHE A 54 -6.56 -4.08 -17.07
#